data_AF-A0A8C5WXF6-F1
#
_entry.id   AF-A0A8C5WXF6-F1
#
_cell.length_a   1.000
_cell.length_b   1.000
_cell.length_c   1.000
_cell.angle_alpha   90.00
_cell.angle_beta   90.00
_cell.angle_gamma   90.00
#
_symmetry.space_group_name_H-M   'P 1'
#
loop_
_entity.id
_entity.type
_entity.pdbx_description
1 polymer ?
#
loop_
_entity_poly.entity_id
_entity_poly.type
_entity_poly.pdbx_seq_one_letter_code
_entity_poly.pdbx_strand_id
1 'polypeptide(L)'
;GRPRHCLWRRAGPFLYWVPVLFICSILAWSYYAYVAQLCLLTISNIGEKMMCLIAYHLFFMMFLWSYWKTIFTLPMNPSKEFHLSYSDKELMEREPRNETHQEVLKRAAKDLPISTRTMSGAIRYCDRCQLIKPDRCHHCSVCDKCILKMDHHCPWVNNCVGFSNYKFFLLFLAYSLLYCLFIFATELQHFIRFWTVSFSSFSGSGDIGRYRAGYQTWGLDLTHRLLRSGLRDCPRNNKEPVCGASASDNGAQESHVQSS
;
A
#
# COMPACT_ATOMS: atom_id res chain seq x y z
N GLY A 1 29.10 -17.75 22.79
CA GLY A 1 28.62 -16.37 23.00
C GLY A 1 27.20 -16.22 22.49
N ARG A 2 26.32 -15.49 23.19
CA ARG A 2 24.91 -15.30 22.78
C ARG A 2 24.81 -14.13 21.77
N PRO A 3 24.11 -14.28 20.63
CA PRO A 3 24.22 -13.33 19.51
C PRO A 3 23.39 -12.04 19.68
N ARG A 4 23.85 -10.98 19.01
CA ARG A 4 23.42 -9.57 19.12
C ARG A 4 22.06 -9.28 18.44
N HIS A 5 21.00 -10.02 18.77
CA HIS A 5 19.71 -9.95 18.07
C HIS A 5 18.55 -9.25 18.83
N CYS A 6 18.76 -8.71 20.03
CA CYS A 6 17.66 -8.16 20.85
C CYS A 6 17.11 -6.79 20.40
N LEU A 7 17.88 -5.96 19.70
CA LEU A 7 17.43 -4.59 19.35
C LEU A 7 16.35 -4.56 18.25
N TRP A 8 16.45 -5.40 17.22
CA TRP A 8 15.47 -5.42 16.13
C TRP A 8 14.13 -6.09 16.48
N ARG A 9 14.07 -6.95 17.51
CA ARG A 9 12.77 -7.44 18.05
C ARG A 9 11.96 -6.35 18.78
N ARG A 10 12.53 -5.16 18.98
CA ARG A 10 11.91 -4.04 19.71
C ARG A 10 11.33 -2.96 18.79
N ALA A 11 11.59 -3.04 17.49
CA ALA A 11 10.75 -2.40 16.48
C ALA A 11 9.36 -3.04 16.58
N GLY A 12 8.39 -2.30 17.13
CA GLY A 12 7.12 -2.89 17.57
C GLY A 12 6.37 -3.61 16.45
N PRO A 13 5.51 -4.62 16.76
CA PRO A 13 4.80 -5.43 15.76
C PRO A 13 4.10 -4.63 14.66
N PHE A 14 3.69 -3.39 14.97
CA PHE A 14 3.10 -2.42 14.05
C PHE A 14 3.95 -2.09 12.81
N LEU A 15 5.28 -1.98 12.92
CA LEU A 15 6.13 -1.57 11.79
C LEU A 15 6.12 -2.59 10.64
N TYR A 16 5.91 -3.87 10.94
CA TYR A 16 5.74 -4.92 9.94
C TYR A 16 4.40 -4.83 9.17
N TRP A 17 3.40 -4.12 9.70
CA TRP A 17 2.13 -3.89 9.04
C TRP A 17 2.12 -2.66 8.12
N VAL A 18 3.13 -1.77 8.20
CA VAL A 18 3.19 -0.54 7.38
C VAL A 18 3.04 -0.82 5.88
N PRO A 19 3.70 -1.82 5.26
CA PRO A 19 3.50 -2.11 3.83
C PRO A 19 2.07 -2.57 3.49
N VAL A 20 1.42 -3.33 4.39
CA VAL A 20 0.03 -3.77 4.21
C VAL A 20 -0.93 -2.59 4.33
N LEU A 21 -0.75 -1.74 5.35
CA LEU A 21 -1.56 -0.52 5.54
C LEU A 21 -1.43 0.46 4.36
N PHE A 22 -0.23 0.56 3.78
CA PHE A 22 0.02 1.35 2.58
C PHE A 22 -0.77 0.83 1.37
N ILE A 23 -0.73 -0.48 1.11
CA ILE A 23 -1.54 -1.11 0.03
C ILE A 23 -3.05 -0.93 0.29
N CYS A 24 -3.52 -1.14 1.53
CA CYS A 24 -4.91 -0.89 1.89
C CYS A 24 -5.33 0.58 1.67
N SER A 25 -4.43 1.54 1.92
CA SER A 25 -4.69 2.96 1.69
C SER A 25 -4.80 3.29 0.19
N ILE A 26 -3.94 2.71 -0.64
CA ILE A 26 -4.02 2.82 -2.11
C ILE A 26 -5.35 2.25 -2.63
N LEU A 27 -5.77 1.08 -2.12
CA LEU A 27 -7.01 0.42 -2.54
C LEU A 27 -8.26 1.18 -2.10
N ALA A 28 -8.25 1.79 -0.92
CA ALA A 28 -9.33 2.66 -0.47
C ALA A 28 -9.45 3.93 -1.34
N TRP A 29 -8.30 4.53 -1.70
CA TRP A 29 -8.26 5.68 -2.60
C TRP A 29 -8.68 5.33 -4.04
N SER A 30 -8.22 4.20 -4.60
CA SER A 30 -8.61 3.78 -5.96
C SER A 30 -10.09 3.42 -6.02
N TYR A 31 -10.66 2.81 -4.97
CA TYR A 31 -12.10 2.60 -4.84
C TYR A 31 -12.87 3.92 -4.84
N TYR A 32 -12.45 4.91 -4.03
CA TYR A 32 -13.07 6.22 -4.01
C TYR A 32 -12.98 6.94 -5.38
N ALA A 33 -11.80 6.96 -5.99
CA ALA A 33 -11.58 7.59 -7.29
C ALA A 33 -12.47 6.96 -8.37
N TYR A 34 -12.43 5.62 -8.51
CA TYR A 34 -13.18 4.93 -9.56
C TYR A 34 -14.69 5.00 -9.34
N VAL A 35 -15.17 4.69 -8.13
CA VAL A 35 -16.61 4.62 -7.87
C VAL A 35 -17.22 6.01 -7.79
N ALA A 36 -16.66 6.93 -6.99
CA ALA A 36 -17.25 8.25 -6.80
C ALA A 36 -16.92 9.22 -7.95
N GLN A 37 -15.65 9.35 -8.33
CA GLN A 37 -15.24 10.38 -9.30
C GLN A 37 -15.55 9.96 -10.74
N LEU A 38 -15.13 8.76 -11.14
CA LEU A 38 -15.41 8.27 -12.50
C LEU A 38 -16.87 7.86 -12.65
N CYS A 39 -17.31 6.79 -11.97
CA CYS A 39 -18.63 6.20 -12.22
C CYS A 39 -19.81 7.07 -11.79
N LEU A 40 -19.80 7.69 -10.61
CA LEU A 40 -20.93 8.51 -10.17
C LEU A 40 -20.95 9.89 -10.82
N LEU A 41 -19.82 10.61 -10.86
CA LEU A 41 -19.77 12.03 -11.23
C LEU A 41 -19.33 12.32 -12.68
N THR A 42 -18.54 11.44 -13.33
CA THR A 42 -18.07 11.66 -14.71
C THR A 42 -18.93 10.94 -15.76
N ILE A 43 -19.28 9.67 -15.52
CA ILE A 43 -20.10 8.89 -16.46
C ILE A 43 -21.58 9.31 -16.34
N SER A 44 -22.15 9.84 -17.42
CA SER A 44 -23.57 10.21 -17.49
C SER A 44 -24.48 9.07 -17.96
N ASN A 45 -23.98 8.17 -18.82
CA ASN A 45 -24.74 7.04 -19.35
C ASN A 45 -24.98 5.98 -18.27
N ILE A 46 -26.26 5.67 -18.00
CA ILE A 46 -26.67 4.71 -16.97
C ILE A 46 -26.18 3.28 -17.29
N GLY A 47 -26.25 2.84 -18.54
CA GLY A 47 -25.84 1.49 -18.94
C GLY A 47 -24.34 1.27 -18.77
N GLU A 48 -23.54 2.23 -19.23
CA GLU A 48 -22.08 2.24 -19.05
C GLU A 48 -21.71 2.27 -17.56
N LYS A 49 -22.35 3.15 -16.78
CA LYS A 49 -22.17 3.26 -15.33
C LYS A 49 -22.42 1.94 -14.61
N MET A 50 -23.54 1.27 -14.88
CA MET A 50 -23.88 0.00 -14.23
C MET A 50 -22.91 -1.11 -14.64
N MET A 51 -22.54 -1.19 -15.92
CA MET A 51 -21.56 -2.17 -16.40
C MET A 51 -20.19 -1.99 -15.75
N CYS A 52 -19.66 -0.75 -15.73
CA CYS A 52 -18.38 -0.43 -15.10
C CYS A 52 -18.41 -0.72 -13.60
N LEU A 53 -19.47 -0.35 -12.88
CA LEU A 53 -19.60 -0.61 -11.44
C LEU A 53 -19.63 -2.12 -11.12
N ILE A 54 -20.40 -2.91 -11.87
CA ILE A 54 -20.49 -4.37 -11.66
C ILE A 54 -19.14 -5.04 -11.93
N ALA A 55 -18.51 -4.73 -13.07
CA ALA A 55 -17.20 -5.29 -13.44
C ALA A 55 -16.10 -4.88 -12.45
N TYR A 56 -16.07 -3.60 -12.03
CA TYR A 56 -15.14 -3.10 -11.03
C TYR A 56 -15.27 -3.85 -9.70
N HIS A 57 -16.49 -4.02 -9.18
CA HIS A 57 -16.71 -4.72 -7.92
C HIS A 57 -16.35 -6.20 -8.01
N LEU A 58 -16.57 -6.85 -9.16
CA LEU A 58 -16.12 -8.24 -9.38
C LEU A 58 -14.59 -8.36 -9.25
N PHE A 59 -13.83 -7.55 -10.00
CA PHE A 59 -12.36 -7.59 -9.91
C PHE A 59 -11.84 -7.17 -8.54
N PHE A 60 -12.41 -6.13 -7.93
CA PHE A 60 -12.03 -5.65 -6.60
C PHE A 60 -12.29 -6.68 -5.50
N MET A 61 -13.44 -7.38 -5.53
CA MET A 61 -13.74 -8.44 -4.55
C MET A 61 -12.83 -9.66 -4.72
N MET A 62 -12.52 -10.05 -5.96
CA MET A 62 -11.58 -11.14 -6.25
C MET A 62 -10.15 -10.79 -5.79
N PHE A 63 -9.72 -9.55 -6.02
CA PHE A 63 -8.46 -9.00 -5.49
C PHE A 63 -8.44 -9.04 -3.95
N LEU A 64 -9.45 -8.47 -3.29
CA LEU A 64 -9.48 -8.38 -1.82
C LEU A 64 -9.49 -9.76 -1.18
N TRP A 65 -10.27 -10.69 -1.72
CA TRP A 65 -10.32 -12.06 -1.23
C TRP A 65 -8.97 -12.78 -1.34
N SER A 66 -8.29 -12.68 -2.49
CA SER A 66 -6.98 -13.34 -2.67
C SER A 66 -5.87 -12.68 -1.86
N TYR A 67 -5.88 -11.35 -1.71
CA TYR A 67 -4.96 -10.60 -0.85
C TYR A 67 -5.15 -10.97 0.63
N TRP A 68 -6.41 -10.95 1.12
CA TRP A 68 -6.77 -11.41 2.46
C TRP A 68 -6.32 -12.85 2.74
N LYS A 69 -6.61 -13.77 1.80
CA LYS A 69 -6.19 -15.17 1.92
C LYS A 69 -4.67 -15.32 1.93
N THR A 70 -3.93 -14.48 1.22
CA THR A 70 -2.46 -14.49 1.25
C THR A 70 -1.89 -14.00 2.59
N ILE A 71 -2.43 -12.91 3.14
CA ILE A 71 -2.02 -12.35 4.44
C ILE A 71 -2.33 -13.35 5.57
N PHE A 72 -3.60 -13.74 5.71
CA PHE A 72 -4.09 -14.43 6.91
C PHE A 72 -4.01 -15.97 6.85
N THR A 73 -3.62 -16.56 5.72
CA THR A 73 -3.30 -18.00 5.70
C THR A 73 -1.92 -18.22 6.31
N LEU A 74 -1.90 -18.78 7.53
CA LEU A 74 -0.66 -19.03 8.26
C LEU A 74 0.28 -19.96 7.48
N PRO A 75 1.61 -19.69 7.50
CA PRO A 75 2.57 -20.47 6.74
C PRO A 75 2.85 -21.78 7.47
N MET A 76 2.75 -22.90 6.77
CA MET A 76 2.80 -24.25 7.36
C MET A 76 4.20 -24.63 7.87
N ASN A 77 4.25 -25.18 9.09
CA ASN A 77 5.46 -25.67 9.75
C ASN A 77 5.66 -27.19 9.52
N PRO A 78 6.90 -27.72 9.64
CA PRO A 78 7.16 -29.17 9.69
C PRO A 78 6.37 -29.88 10.80
N SER A 79 6.03 -31.16 10.58
CA SER A 79 5.41 -32.02 11.59
C SER A 79 6.37 -32.30 12.77
N LYS A 80 5.83 -32.84 13.86
CA LYS A 80 6.62 -33.19 15.05
C LYS A 80 7.69 -34.26 14.75
N GLU A 81 7.48 -35.13 13.77
CA GLU A 81 8.39 -36.21 13.37
C GLU A 81 9.76 -35.67 12.89
N PHE A 82 9.79 -34.48 12.30
CA PHE A 82 11.03 -33.84 11.86
C PHE A 82 11.85 -33.21 13.00
N HIS A 83 11.27 -33.07 14.20
CA HIS A 83 11.97 -32.51 15.36
C HIS A 83 12.81 -33.61 16.01
N LEU A 84 14.05 -33.29 16.40
CA LEU A 84 14.91 -34.26 17.08
C LEU A 84 14.30 -34.68 18.42
N SER A 85 14.53 -35.94 18.81
CA SER A 85 14.19 -36.43 20.14
C SER A 85 14.99 -35.69 21.22
N TYR A 86 14.55 -35.76 22.48
CA TYR A 86 15.30 -35.16 23.59
C TYR A 86 16.70 -35.78 23.71
N SER A 87 16.80 -37.11 23.61
CA SER A 87 18.07 -37.84 23.67
C SER A 87 19.04 -37.50 22.54
N ASP A 88 18.55 -37.32 21.30
CA ASP A 88 19.42 -36.95 20.19
C ASP A 88 19.94 -35.50 20.34
N LYS A 89 19.12 -34.58 20.89
CA LYS A 89 19.56 -33.21 21.22
C LYS A 89 20.61 -33.19 22.32
N GLU A 90 20.37 -33.90 23.42
CA GLU A 90 21.32 -33.98 24.53
C GLU A 90 22.66 -34.59 24.09
N LEU A 91 22.64 -35.58 23.19
CA LEU A 91 23.86 -36.13 22.58
C LEU A 91 24.61 -35.09 21.73
N MET A 92 23.90 -34.31 20.91
CA MET A 92 24.50 -33.21 20.13
C MET A 92 25.04 -32.06 21.03
N GLU A 93 24.42 -31.79 22.18
CA GLU A 93 24.92 -30.80 23.13
C GLU A 93 26.17 -31.28 23.89
N ARG A 94 26.26 -32.58 24.19
CA ARG A 94 27.41 -33.21 24.87
C ARG A 94 28.63 -33.38 23.97
N GLU A 95 28.43 -33.72 22.69
CA GLU A 95 29.51 -33.92 21.73
C GLU A 95 29.62 -32.79 20.70
N PRO A 96 30.49 -31.77 20.89
CA PRO A 96 30.59 -30.62 19.99
C PRO A 96 31.27 -30.92 18.63
N ARG A 97 31.44 -32.21 18.27
CA ARG A 97 32.08 -32.63 17.01
C ARG A 97 31.04 -32.68 15.89
N ASN A 98 31.31 -31.93 14.81
CA ASN A 98 30.44 -31.88 13.63
C ASN A 98 30.20 -33.26 12.98
N GLU A 99 31.16 -34.19 13.11
CA GLU A 99 31.04 -35.56 12.59
C GLU A 99 29.97 -36.34 13.37
N THR A 100 30.06 -36.41 14.71
CA THR A 100 29.02 -37.00 15.57
C THR A 100 27.65 -36.40 15.28
N HIS A 101 27.56 -35.06 15.15
CA HIS A 101 26.30 -34.39 14.80
C HIS A 101 25.70 -34.90 13.50
N GLN A 102 26.52 -35.08 12.45
CA GLN A 102 26.04 -35.59 11.17
C GLN A 102 25.65 -37.07 11.25
N GLU A 103 26.28 -37.89 12.09
CA GLU A 103 25.87 -39.27 12.31
C GLU A 103 24.52 -39.38 13.02
N VAL A 104 24.32 -38.59 14.09
CA VAL A 104 23.02 -38.48 14.79
C VAL A 104 21.92 -38.02 13.83
N LEU A 105 22.19 -36.98 13.04
CA LEU A 105 21.25 -36.47 12.03
C LEU A 105 20.97 -37.49 10.92
N LYS A 106 21.96 -38.26 10.45
CA LYS A 106 21.77 -39.35 9.47
C LYS A 106 20.91 -40.48 10.05
N ARG A 107 21.13 -40.84 11.33
CA ARG A 107 20.33 -41.86 12.04
C ARG A 107 18.88 -41.42 12.15
N ALA A 108 18.62 -40.22 12.66
CA ALA A 108 17.28 -39.67 12.82
C ALA A 108 16.57 -39.38 11.49
N ALA A 109 17.30 -39.07 10.42
CA ALA A 109 16.73 -38.87 9.09
C ALA A 109 16.38 -40.18 8.35
N LYS A 110 16.81 -41.36 8.84
CA LYS A 110 16.63 -42.64 8.14
C LYS A 110 15.16 -43.00 7.90
N ASP A 111 14.32 -42.71 8.89
CA ASP A 111 12.89 -43.05 8.89
C ASP A 111 12.01 -41.89 8.36
N LEU A 112 12.63 -40.80 7.88
CA LEU A 112 11.95 -39.61 7.36
C LEU A 112 11.98 -39.56 5.81
N PRO A 113 10.91 -39.06 5.16
CA PRO A 113 10.85 -38.94 3.70
C PRO A 113 11.68 -37.73 3.21
N ILE A 114 13.02 -37.85 3.23
CA ILE A 114 13.96 -36.77 2.89
C ILE A 114 14.94 -37.23 1.81
N SER A 115 14.72 -36.76 0.58
CA SER A 115 15.58 -37.01 -0.58
C SER A 115 16.74 -36.00 -0.70
N THR A 116 16.56 -34.76 -0.27
CA THR A 116 17.56 -33.70 -0.48
C THR A 116 18.63 -33.65 0.61
N ARG A 117 19.82 -33.17 0.24
CA ARG A 117 20.97 -32.94 1.12
C ARG A 117 21.50 -31.53 0.90
N THR A 118 22.49 -31.12 1.69
CA THR A 118 23.29 -29.92 1.39
C THR A 118 24.29 -30.19 0.26
N MET A 119 24.96 -29.15 -0.25
CA MET A 119 26.01 -29.31 -1.28
C MET A 119 27.19 -30.19 -0.83
N SER A 120 27.44 -30.33 0.48
CA SER A 120 28.46 -31.23 1.03
C SER A 120 27.93 -32.65 1.32
N GLY A 121 26.71 -32.99 0.88
CA GLY A 121 26.04 -34.26 1.18
C GLY A 121 25.50 -34.38 2.62
N ALA A 122 25.79 -33.42 3.50
CA ALA A 122 25.30 -33.39 4.88
C ALA A 122 23.76 -33.25 4.98
N ILE A 123 23.18 -33.74 6.08
CA ILE A 123 21.74 -33.63 6.38
C ILE A 123 21.37 -32.15 6.61
N ARG A 124 20.25 -31.72 6.01
CA ARG A 124 19.74 -30.35 6.16
C ARG A 124 19.15 -30.16 7.55
N TYR A 125 19.86 -29.48 8.45
CA TYR A 125 19.40 -29.23 9.83
C TYR A 125 19.04 -27.76 10.08
N CYS A 126 18.22 -27.47 11.11
CA CYS A 126 17.93 -26.12 11.61
C CYS A 126 18.23 -25.99 13.10
N ASP A 127 19.31 -25.30 13.45
CA ASP A 127 19.76 -25.12 14.84
C ASP A 127 18.79 -24.24 15.67
N ARG A 128 18.05 -23.34 15.01
CA ARG A 128 17.06 -22.47 15.68
C ARG A 128 15.77 -23.19 16.04
N CYS A 129 15.29 -24.08 15.16
CA CYS A 129 14.05 -24.82 15.36
C CYS A 129 14.28 -26.25 15.90
N GLN A 130 15.54 -26.67 16.02
CA GLN A 130 15.98 -27.99 16.50
C GLN A 130 15.28 -29.15 15.76
N LEU A 131 15.24 -29.04 14.44
CA LEU A 131 14.57 -29.98 13.53
C LEU A 131 15.39 -30.25 12.26
N ILE A 132 15.24 -31.46 11.72
CA ILE A 132 15.72 -31.85 10.39
C ILE A 132 14.79 -31.21 9.37
N LYS A 133 15.32 -30.42 8.44
CA LYS A 133 14.52 -29.69 7.45
C LYS A 133 13.93 -30.68 6.44
N PRO A 134 12.59 -30.77 6.29
CA PRO A 134 11.96 -31.48 5.17
C PRO A 134 12.47 -30.97 3.82
N ASP A 135 12.25 -31.75 2.78
CA ASP A 135 12.54 -31.33 1.42
C ASP A 135 11.83 -30.01 1.07
N ARG A 136 12.57 -29.09 0.46
CA ARG A 136 12.14 -27.70 0.16
C ARG A 136 11.75 -26.86 1.39
N CYS A 137 12.05 -27.29 2.62
CA CYS A 137 11.86 -26.47 3.81
C CYS A 137 13.06 -25.54 4.08
N HIS A 138 12.78 -24.28 4.39
CA HIS A 138 13.77 -23.27 4.74
C HIS A 138 13.33 -22.53 6.02
N HIS A 139 14.30 -22.03 6.80
CA HIS A 139 14.03 -21.23 7.99
C HIS A 139 13.94 -19.76 7.59
N CYS A 140 12.81 -19.11 7.86
CA CYS A 140 12.69 -17.67 7.71
C CYS A 140 13.07 -16.98 9.02
N SER A 141 14.09 -16.12 8.98
CA SER A 141 14.55 -15.34 10.13
C SER A 141 13.56 -14.26 10.59
N VAL A 142 12.66 -13.79 9.72
CA VAL A 142 11.62 -12.80 10.05
C VAL A 142 10.40 -13.46 10.70
N CYS A 143 9.92 -14.57 10.11
CA CYS A 143 8.86 -15.39 10.72
C CYS A 143 9.36 -16.19 11.95
N ASP A 144 10.69 -16.27 12.16
CA ASP A 144 11.43 -17.03 13.18
C ASP A 144 11.07 -18.53 13.25
N LYS A 145 10.79 -19.13 12.09
CA LYS A 145 10.34 -20.53 11.99
C LYS A 145 10.69 -21.17 10.65
N CYS A 146 10.78 -22.50 10.65
CA CYS A 146 10.87 -23.32 9.44
C CYS A 146 9.53 -23.36 8.71
N ILE A 147 9.53 -22.99 7.43
CA ILE A 147 8.35 -22.96 6.55
C ILE A 147 8.48 -24.06 5.49
N LEU A 148 7.42 -24.85 5.32
CA LEU A 148 7.34 -25.89 4.28
C LEU A 148 7.23 -25.25 2.89
N LYS A 149 7.98 -25.81 1.92
CA LYS A 149 8.05 -25.31 0.53
C LYS A 149 8.18 -23.77 0.51
N MET A 150 9.07 -23.23 1.34
CA MET A 150 9.27 -21.79 1.46
C MET A 150 9.72 -21.22 0.12
N ASP A 151 9.06 -20.15 -0.32
CA ASP A 151 9.42 -19.40 -1.51
C ASP A 151 10.20 -18.15 -1.08
N HIS A 152 9.53 -17.22 -0.42
CA HIS A 152 10.13 -16.01 0.16
C HIS A 152 9.33 -15.49 1.36
N HIS A 153 9.88 -14.51 2.08
CA HIS A 153 9.11 -13.69 3.02
C HIS A 153 8.71 -12.38 2.32
N CYS A 154 7.43 -12.03 2.34
CA CYS A 154 6.91 -10.90 1.58
C CYS A 154 6.38 -9.81 2.51
N PRO A 155 7.05 -8.64 2.61
CA PRO A 155 6.61 -7.53 3.45
C PRO A 155 5.22 -7.01 3.08
N TRP A 156 4.87 -7.00 1.79
CA TRP A 156 3.59 -6.50 1.26
C TRP A 156 2.34 -7.28 1.71
N VAL A 157 2.54 -8.47 2.27
CA VAL A 157 1.47 -9.30 2.88
C VAL A 157 1.77 -9.63 4.35
N ASN A 158 2.83 -9.04 4.92
CA ASN A 158 3.36 -9.31 6.26
C ASN A 158 3.40 -10.81 6.63
N ASN A 159 3.80 -11.66 5.67
CA ASN A 159 3.74 -13.11 5.84
C ASN A 159 4.80 -13.84 5.00
N CYS A 160 5.15 -15.05 5.42
CA CYS A 160 5.95 -15.98 4.64
C CYS A 160 5.09 -16.62 3.53
N VAL A 161 5.56 -16.56 2.28
CA VAL A 161 4.97 -17.29 1.15
C VAL A 161 5.60 -18.68 1.09
N GLY A 162 4.77 -19.71 1.16
CA GLY A 162 5.18 -21.11 1.17
C GLY A 162 4.02 -22.05 0.92
N PHE A 163 4.15 -23.33 1.31
CA PHE A 163 3.22 -24.41 0.93
C PHE A 163 1.72 -24.06 1.05
N SER A 164 1.29 -23.52 2.19
CA SER A 164 -0.13 -23.29 2.50
C SER A 164 -0.76 -22.10 1.77
N ASN A 165 0.02 -21.09 1.36
CA ASN A 165 -0.50 -19.85 0.77
C ASN A 165 0.03 -19.55 -0.64
N TYR A 166 0.94 -20.35 -1.20
CA TYR A 166 1.48 -20.17 -2.56
C TYR A 166 0.40 -20.01 -3.64
N LYS A 167 -0.67 -20.82 -3.60
CA LYS A 167 -1.81 -20.68 -4.53
C LYS A 167 -2.52 -19.33 -4.37
N PHE A 168 -2.74 -18.87 -3.13
CA PHE A 168 -3.38 -17.58 -2.88
C PHE A 168 -2.50 -16.41 -3.33
N PHE A 169 -1.18 -16.51 -3.14
CA PHE A 169 -0.21 -15.51 -3.62
C PHE A 169 -0.24 -15.39 -5.15
N LEU A 170 -0.25 -16.51 -5.89
CA LEU A 170 -0.37 -16.48 -7.36
C LEU A 170 -1.72 -15.89 -7.83
N LEU A 171 -2.83 -16.24 -7.17
CA LEU A 171 -4.14 -15.65 -7.46
C LEU A 171 -4.18 -14.15 -7.14
N PHE A 172 -3.52 -13.73 -6.06
CA PHE A 172 -3.35 -12.32 -5.71
C PHE A 172 -2.60 -11.56 -6.80
N LEU A 173 -1.47 -12.07 -7.30
CA LEU A 173 -0.75 -11.43 -8.41
C LEU A 173 -1.58 -11.37 -9.70
N ALA A 174 -2.29 -12.46 -10.05
CA ALA A 174 -3.14 -12.49 -11.24
C ALA A 174 -4.32 -11.51 -11.16
N TYR A 175 -5.02 -11.46 -10.02
CA TYR A 175 -6.14 -10.54 -9.82
C TYR A 175 -5.67 -9.08 -9.63
N SER A 176 -4.46 -8.86 -9.11
CA SER A 176 -3.79 -7.54 -9.13
C SER A 176 -3.61 -7.04 -10.55
N LEU A 177 -3.05 -7.87 -11.44
CA LEU A 177 -2.85 -7.50 -12.84
C LEU A 177 -4.18 -7.22 -13.54
N LEU A 178 -5.19 -8.09 -13.38
CA LEU A 178 -6.50 -7.91 -14.01
C LEU A 178 -7.22 -6.65 -13.50
N TYR A 179 -7.17 -6.37 -12.20
CA TYR A 179 -7.73 -5.15 -11.61
C TYR A 179 -7.06 -3.88 -12.16
N CYS A 180 -5.71 -3.85 -12.19
CA CYS A 180 -4.96 -2.72 -12.75
C CYS A 180 -5.22 -2.53 -14.25
N LEU A 181 -5.28 -3.60 -15.04
CA LEU A 181 -5.59 -3.53 -16.48
C LEU A 181 -7.03 -3.04 -16.73
N PHE A 182 -8.00 -3.49 -15.94
CA PHE A 182 -9.38 -3.04 -16.04
C PHE A 182 -9.53 -1.54 -15.74
N ILE A 183 -8.92 -1.06 -14.65
CA ILE A 183 -8.89 0.38 -14.33
C ILE A 183 -8.20 1.14 -15.47
N PHE A 184 -6.99 0.72 -15.87
CA PHE A 184 -6.24 1.41 -16.92
C PHE A 184 -7.02 1.52 -18.23
N ALA A 185 -7.64 0.44 -18.69
CA ALA A 185 -8.40 0.44 -19.94
C ALA A 185 -9.64 1.35 -19.90
N THR A 186 -10.32 1.45 -18.74
CA THR A 186 -11.52 2.29 -18.58
C THR A 186 -11.20 3.76 -18.29
N GLU A 187 -10.17 4.04 -17.49
CA GLU A 187 -9.65 5.39 -17.25
C GLU A 187 -9.01 6.00 -18.50
N LEU A 188 -8.27 5.22 -19.31
CA LEU A 188 -7.57 5.72 -20.50
C LEU A 188 -8.52 6.43 -21.48
N GLN A 189 -9.72 5.90 -21.69
CA GLN A 189 -10.72 6.52 -22.57
C GLN A 189 -11.18 7.89 -22.05
N HIS A 190 -11.35 8.01 -20.73
CA HIS A 190 -11.77 9.25 -20.06
C HIS A 190 -10.63 10.27 -19.97
N PHE A 191 -9.41 9.80 -19.70
CA PHE A 191 -8.17 10.58 -19.71
C PHE A 191 -7.91 11.21 -21.09
N ILE A 192 -8.04 10.44 -22.18
CA ILE A 192 -7.89 10.96 -23.55
C ILE A 192 -8.94 12.05 -23.84
N ARG A 193 -10.20 11.84 -23.44
CA ARG A 193 -11.26 12.87 -23.59
C ARG A 193 -10.94 14.15 -22.81
N PHE A 194 -10.49 14.03 -21.56
CA PHE A 194 -10.12 15.17 -20.72
C PHE A 194 -9.02 16.03 -21.35
N TRP A 195 -7.93 15.40 -21.82
CA TRP A 195 -6.79 16.13 -22.39
C TRP A 195 -7.06 16.67 -23.81
N THR A 196 -7.78 15.94 -24.66
CA THR A 196 -8.11 16.44 -26.02
C THR A 196 -9.06 17.62 -25.98
N VAL A 197 -10.10 17.60 -25.14
CA VAL A 197 -11.01 18.74 -24.94
C VAL A 197 -10.29 19.95 -24.32
N SER A 198 -9.37 19.71 -23.37
CA SER A 198 -8.56 20.79 -22.77
C SER A 198 -7.64 21.45 -23.80
N PHE A 199 -6.96 20.68 -24.66
CA PHE A 199 -6.08 21.23 -25.70
C PHE A 199 -6.86 22.03 -26.76
N SER A 200 -8.01 21.53 -27.22
CA SER A 200 -8.88 22.27 -28.15
C SER A 200 -9.40 23.57 -27.53
N SER A 201 -9.72 23.56 -26.23
CA SER A 201 -10.15 24.77 -25.50
C SER A 201 -9.03 25.80 -25.33
N PHE A 202 -7.77 25.38 -25.25
CA PHE A 202 -6.62 26.28 -25.17
C PHE A 202 -6.27 26.89 -26.54
N SER A 203 -6.29 26.07 -27.60
CA SER A 203 -6.06 26.52 -28.99
C SER A 203 -7.17 27.46 -29.50
N GLY A 204 -8.38 27.37 -28.95
CA GLY A 204 -9.53 28.22 -29.27
C GLY A 204 -9.67 29.50 -28.43
N SER A 205 -8.55 30.13 -28.03
CA SER A 205 -8.56 31.36 -27.20
C SER A 205 -8.99 32.62 -27.97
N GLY A 206 -10.26 32.65 -28.39
CA GLY A 206 -10.98 33.84 -28.87
C GLY A 206 -12.06 34.34 -27.91
N ASP A 207 -12.65 33.45 -27.09
CA ASP A 207 -13.73 33.80 -26.15
C ASP A 207 -13.51 33.19 -24.75
N ILE A 208 -13.01 34.01 -23.83
CA ILE A 208 -12.85 33.67 -22.41
C ILE A 208 -14.17 33.93 -21.68
N GLY A 209 -14.93 32.89 -21.31
CA GLY A 209 -16.16 33.11 -20.54
C GLY A 209 -16.90 31.92 -19.91
N ARG A 210 -17.15 30.82 -20.64
CA ARG A 210 -18.22 29.87 -20.23
C ARG A 210 -17.85 28.45 -19.80
N TYR A 211 -16.69 27.91 -20.16
CA TYR A 211 -16.37 26.50 -19.86
C TYR A 211 -15.59 26.27 -18.55
N ARG A 212 -15.37 27.33 -17.76
CA ARG A 212 -14.59 27.28 -16.50
C ARG A 212 -15.32 26.62 -15.32
N ALA A 213 -16.60 26.30 -15.47
CA ALA A 213 -17.48 25.87 -14.36
C ALA A 213 -17.46 24.36 -14.04
N GLY A 214 -17.01 23.49 -14.95
CA GLY A 214 -17.20 22.03 -14.81
C GLY A 214 -16.09 21.27 -14.06
N TYR A 215 -14.83 21.71 -14.18
CA TYR A 215 -13.67 20.86 -13.84
C TYR A 215 -12.56 21.55 -13.03
N GLN A 216 -12.74 22.77 -12.54
CA GLN A 216 -11.68 23.52 -11.83
C GLN A 216 -11.80 23.53 -10.30
N THR A 217 -12.72 22.74 -9.73
CA THR A 217 -12.91 22.56 -8.28
C THR A 217 -12.08 21.42 -7.66
N TRP A 218 -11.55 20.51 -8.49
CA TRP A 218 -11.04 19.20 -8.06
C TRP A 218 -9.78 19.17 -7.19
N GLY A 219 -9.05 20.29 -7.04
CA GLY A 219 -7.78 20.33 -6.29
C GLY A 219 -7.76 21.19 -5.01
N LEU A 220 -8.74 22.09 -4.81
CA LEU A 220 -8.63 23.16 -3.78
C LEU A 220 -9.86 23.31 -2.88
N ASP A 221 -10.98 22.63 -3.17
CA ASP A 221 -12.23 22.87 -2.45
C ASP A 221 -12.26 22.25 -1.03
N LEU A 222 -11.46 21.20 -0.77
CA LEU A 222 -11.41 20.55 0.55
C LEU A 222 -10.67 21.41 1.60
N THR A 223 -9.53 22.00 1.24
CA THR A 223 -8.80 22.95 2.11
C THR A 223 -9.58 24.23 2.33
N HIS A 224 -10.26 24.75 1.29
CA HIS A 224 -11.02 26.00 1.40
C HIS A 224 -12.31 25.88 2.23
N ARG A 225 -12.95 24.71 2.27
CA ARG A 225 -14.13 24.45 3.12
C ARG A 225 -13.76 24.24 4.60
N LEU A 226 -12.62 23.62 4.91
CA LEU A 226 -12.16 23.43 6.29
C LEU A 226 -11.59 24.71 6.91
N LEU A 227 -11.01 25.62 6.12
CA LEU A 227 -10.56 26.93 6.62
C LEU A 227 -11.72 27.91 6.90
N ARG A 228 -12.89 27.74 6.23
CA ARG A 228 -14.08 28.59 6.46
C ARG A 228 -14.96 28.18 7.63
N SER A 229 -14.84 26.97 8.17
CA SER A 229 -15.62 26.56 9.35
C SER A 229 -15.06 27.07 10.69
N GLY A 230 -13.81 27.56 10.70
CA GLY A 230 -13.13 28.05 11.91
C GLY A 230 -13.17 29.56 12.18
N LEU A 231 -13.83 30.37 11.33
CA LEU A 231 -13.87 31.84 11.45
C LEU A 231 -15.30 32.38 11.42
N ARG A 232 -16.01 32.13 12.54
CA ARG A 232 -17.23 32.79 13.03
C ARG A 232 -17.11 32.83 14.56
N ASP A 233 -17.27 33.93 15.27
CA ASP A 233 -17.63 35.31 14.90
C ASP A 233 -16.85 36.29 15.80
N CYS A 234 -16.58 37.52 15.33
CA CYS A 234 -16.13 38.62 16.19
C CYS A 234 -16.89 39.89 15.81
N PRO A 235 -17.61 40.56 16.73
CA PRO A 235 -18.45 41.70 16.38
C PRO A 235 -17.62 42.91 15.92
N ARG A 236 -18.01 43.54 14.80
CA ARG A 236 -17.50 44.87 14.44
C ARG A 236 -17.90 45.86 15.53
N ASN A 237 -16.91 46.54 16.11
CA ASN A 237 -17.16 47.73 16.91
C ASN A 237 -16.60 48.96 16.19
N ASN A 238 -17.37 50.04 16.16
CA ASN A 238 -17.00 51.27 15.46
C ASN A 238 -15.79 51.93 16.14
N LYS A 239 -14.75 52.25 15.34
CA LYS A 239 -13.95 53.50 15.39
C LYS A 239 -12.86 53.44 14.32
N GLU A 240 -12.93 54.36 13.37
CA GLU A 240 -11.80 54.68 12.48
C GLU A 240 -10.69 55.39 13.27
N PRO A 241 -9.46 55.35 12.76
CA PRO A 241 -8.66 56.56 12.74
C PRO A 241 -8.16 56.91 11.32
N VAL A 242 -8.62 58.07 10.89
CA VAL A 242 -8.14 58.94 9.81
C VAL A 242 -6.64 58.84 9.51
N CYS A 243 -6.33 58.56 8.24
CA CYS A 243 -5.20 59.07 7.43
C CYS A 243 -5.61 58.88 5.96
N GLY A 244 -5.56 59.84 5.04
CA GLY A 244 -4.89 61.13 5.06
C GLY A 244 -4.29 61.41 3.68
N ALA A 245 -5.13 61.68 2.66
CA ALA A 245 -4.71 62.10 1.33
C ALA A 245 -5.80 62.95 0.66
N SER A 246 -5.42 64.08 0.10
CA SER A 246 -6.30 65.16 -0.36
C SER A 246 -6.54 65.16 -1.87
N ALA A 247 -7.73 65.60 -2.29
CA ALA A 247 -7.98 66.17 -3.61
C ALA A 247 -9.24 67.06 -3.58
N SER A 248 -9.06 68.36 -3.91
CA SER A 248 -10.01 69.30 -4.56
C SER A 248 -11.43 69.52 -3.95
N ASP A 249 -12.10 70.67 -4.07
CA ASP A 249 -11.83 71.87 -4.88
C ASP A 249 -12.61 73.12 -4.36
N ASN A 250 -12.38 74.27 -5.02
CA ASN A 250 -13.25 75.46 -5.12
C ASN A 250 -13.39 76.46 -3.95
N GLY A 251 -12.90 77.70 -4.20
CA GLY A 251 -13.85 78.79 -4.51
C GLY A 251 -13.65 80.17 -3.86
N ALA A 252 -13.59 81.22 -4.71
CA ALA A 252 -13.72 82.67 -4.40
C ALA A 252 -12.54 83.33 -3.61
N GLN A 253 -12.17 84.60 -3.83
CA GLN A 253 -12.67 85.65 -4.75
C GLN A 253 -11.55 86.70 -5.03
N GLU A 254 -11.62 87.40 -6.17
CA GLU A 254 -11.25 88.82 -6.45
C GLU A 254 -10.01 89.52 -5.80
N SER A 255 -9.35 90.52 -6.38
CA SER A 255 -9.26 91.08 -7.75
C SER A 255 -8.17 92.19 -7.76
N HIS A 256 -7.50 92.45 -8.89
CA HIS A 256 -6.95 93.75 -9.35
C HIS A 256 -6.17 93.51 -10.67
N VAL A 257 -6.52 94.15 -11.80
CA VAL A 257 -5.95 95.41 -12.35
C VAL A 257 -4.45 95.24 -12.69
N GLN A 258 -3.91 95.44 -13.91
CA GLN A 258 -4.36 96.02 -15.20
C GLN A 258 -3.42 95.45 -16.33
N SER A 259 -3.39 95.81 -17.63
CA SER A 259 -4.12 96.74 -18.54
C SER A 259 -3.78 96.39 -20.02
N SER A 260 -4.76 96.38 -20.93
CA SER A 260 -4.64 96.68 -22.39
C SER A 260 -6.04 96.81 -23.00
#